data_AF-A0A538KYG8-F1
#
_entry.id   AF-A0A538KYG8-F1
#
_cell.length_a   1.000
_cell.length_b   1.000
_cell.length_c   1.000
_cell.angle_alpha   90.00
_cell.angle_beta   90.00
_cell.angle_gamma   90.00
#
_symmetry.space_group_name_H-M   'P 1'
#
loop_
_entity.id
_entity.type
_entity.pdbx_description
1 polymer ?
#
loop_
_entity_poly.entity_id
_entity_poly.type
_entity_poly.pdbx_seq_one_letter_code
_entity_poly.pdbx_strand_id
1 'polypeptide(L)'
;MLLQSLPLVFVLAGVALYTVLAGADFGAGFWQLFAGRGPHAERVREHAHHSLSPVWEANHVWLIFVLTVFWTAYPTAFGSIASTLAVALFIAVIGIIFRGAAYAFRSGASSPRESSVIDTIFSLSSILTPFALGAAVGGIATNRVPVGNASGDLFSSWLNGTSIFIGILAVISSAYLAAVYLAADAARDGQQALQQAFRLRALGAGLVTGALAIGGIFVVNADNHALFHSLMTGRALAAVVVSFVAGLATLALVYARRYEPARYGAALAVAAVIAGWALSRWPTILPGLTVYQAAAGHDTLVWLIAAVLAGGAILFPSLGLLFRLAVTGRFRAAETATPQQARRELRGVRPRLLARSAVACLIVGFGLLNVADARWAHGLGVVSLLAFVVLGFRAIVFSAIGGPTTKS
;
A
#
# COMPACT_ATOMS: atom_id res chain seq x y z
N MET A 1 -19.45 15.48 -13.38
CA MET A 1 -19.62 14.51 -12.29
C MET A 1 -18.60 13.37 -12.37
N LEU A 2 -18.59 12.51 -13.41
CA LEU A 2 -17.65 11.37 -13.49
C LEU A 2 -16.17 11.78 -13.41
N LEU A 3 -15.79 12.85 -14.11
CA LEU A 3 -14.42 13.40 -14.10
C LEU A 3 -13.96 13.84 -12.70
N GLN A 4 -14.87 14.40 -11.91
CA GLN A 4 -14.59 14.88 -10.55
C GLN A 4 -14.54 13.74 -9.53
N SER A 5 -15.20 12.62 -9.81
CA SER A 5 -15.27 11.46 -8.91
C SER A 5 -14.18 10.41 -9.14
N LEU A 6 -13.68 10.29 -10.37
CA LEU A 6 -12.75 9.21 -10.74
C LEU A 6 -11.41 9.28 -9.97
N PRO A 7 -10.78 10.44 -9.75
CA PRO A 7 -9.56 10.51 -8.95
C PRO A 7 -9.74 10.00 -7.52
N LEU A 8 -10.92 10.18 -6.92
CA LEU A 8 -11.20 9.64 -5.59
C LEU A 8 -11.20 8.10 -5.59
N VAL A 9 -11.63 7.46 -6.68
CA VAL A 9 -11.51 5.99 -6.82
C VAL A 9 -10.04 5.57 -6.83
N PHE A 10 -9.18 6.32 -7.52
CA PHE A 10 -7.74 6.06 -7.52
C PHE A 10 -7.13 6.24 -6.12
N VAL A 11 -7.49 7.31 -5.41
CA VAL A 11 -7.08 7.55 -4.03
C VAL A 11 -7.52 6.41 -3.13
N LEU A 12 -8.77 5.97 -3.21
CA LEU A 12 -9.28 4.86 -2.40
C LEU A 12 -8.58 3.53 -2.70
N ALA A 13 -8.31 3.24 -3.98
CA ALA A 13 -7.52 2.08 -4.37
C ALA A 13 -6.10 2.15 -3.81
N GLY A 14 -5.45 3.31 -3.89
CA GLY A 14 -4.13 3.55 -3.32
C GLY A 14 -4.10 3.42 -1.80
N VAL A 15 -5.10 3.94 -1.09
CA VAL A 15 -5.24 3.78 0.37
C VAL A 15 -5.44 2.32 0.72
N ALA A 16 -6.31 1.59 0.02
CA ALA A 16 -6.52 0.17 0.25
C ALA A 16 -5.25 -0.65 0.01
N LEU A 17 -4.53 -0.40 -1.08
CA LEU A 17 -3.27 -1.06 -1.39
C LEU A 17 -2.19 -0.73 -0.35
N TYR A 18 -2.08 0.53 0.06
CA TYR A 18 -1.15 0.92 1.13
C TYR A 18 -1.49 0.23 2.44
N THR A 19 -2.76 0.28 2.90
CA THR A 19 -3.16 -0.34 4.16
C THR A 19 -2.98 -1.86 4.15
N VAL A 20 -3.25 -2.53 3.03
CA VAL A 20 -3.06 -3.99 2.93
C VAL A 20 -1.57 -4.36 2.87
N LEU A 21 -0.83 -3.76 1.93
CA LEU A 21 0.55 -4.15 1.65
C LEU A 21 1.52 -3.59 2.69
N ALA A 22 1.42 -2.30 3.00
CA ALA A 22 2.21 -1.69 4.07
C ALA A 22 1.73 -2.16 5.45
N GLY A 23 0.45 -2.47 5.64
CA GLY A 23 -0.05 -3.01 6.90
C GLY A 23 0.58 -4.35 7.27
N ALA A 24 0.77 -5.26 6.30
CA ALA A 24 1.50 -6.51 6.56
C ALA A 24 2.97 -6.27 6.97
N ASP A 25 3.58 -5.21 6.43
CA ASP A 25 4.94 -4.81 6.75
C ASP A 25 5.04 -4.12 8.13
N PHE A 26 4.14 -3.19 8.46
CA PHE A 26 4.03 -2.60 9.80
C PHE A 26 3.72 -3.66 10.87
N GLY A 27 2.81 -4.59 10.59
CA GLY A 27 2.45 -5.63 11.53
C GLY A 27 3.57 -6.62 11.82
N ALA A 28 4.56 -6.74 10.94
CA ALA A 28 5.72 -7.56 11.23
C ALA A 28 6.61 -6.93 12.30
N GLY A 29 6.80 -5.62 12.26
CA GLY A 29 7.46 -4.88 13.36
C GLY A 29 6.73 -5.06 14.69
N PHE A 30 5.39 -5.11 14.68
CA PHE A 30 4.61 -5.46 15.87
C PHE A 30 4.99 -6.85 16.39
N TRP A 31 5.00 -7.89 15.54
CA TRP A 31 5.35 -9.24 15.99
C TRP A 31 6.81 -9.40 16.40
N GLN A 32 7.73 -8.61 15.85
CA GLN A 32 9.13 -8.58 16.27
C GLN A 32 9.28 -8.06 17.71
N LEU A 33 8.52 -7.01 18.08
CA LEU A 33 8.49 -6.47 19.43
C LEU A 33 8.04 -7.52 20.45
N PHE A 34 6.97 -8.25 20.11
CA PHE A 34 6.33 -9.25 20.98
C PHE A 34 6.89 -10.67 20.80
N ALA A 35 7.97 -10.86 20.03
CA ALA A 35 8.60 -12.17 19.84
C ALA A 35 9.30 -12.69 21.11
N GLY A 36 9.61 -11.80 22.07
CA GLY A 36 10.37 -12.14 23.27
C GLY A 36 11.87 -12.23 23.02
N ARG A 37 12.56 -13.10 23.76
CA ARG A 37 14.01 -13.34 23.67
C ARG A 37 14.31 -14.82 23.42
N GLY A 38 15.49 -15.10 22.86
CA GLY A 38 16.02 -16.44 22.64
C GLY A 38 15.92 -16.92 21.19
N PRO A 39 16.39 -18.16 20.90
CA PRO A 39 16.60 -18.64 19.52
C PRO A 39 15.31 -18.73 18.68
N HIS A 40 14.15 -18.92 19.31
CA HIS A 40 12.87 -18.89 18.60
C HIS A 40 12.48 -17.46 18.21
N ALA A 41 12.73 -16.47 19.10
CA ALA A 41 12.43 -15.07 18.84
C ALA A 41 13.31 -14.52 17.70
N GLU A 42 14.58 -14.91 17.66
CA GLU A 42 15.50 -14.56 16.57
C GLU A 42 15.01 -15.09 15.22
N ARG A 43 14.61 -16.37 15.16
CA ARG A 43 14.02 -16.95 13.93
C ARG A 43 12.75 -16.23 13.48
N VAL A 44 11.89 -15.82 14.42
CA VAL A 44 10.69 -15.02 14.10
C VAL A 44 11.07 -13.67 13.51
N ARG A 45 12.09 -12.99 14.06
CA ARG A 45 12.58 -11.69 13.57
C ARG A 45 13.23 -11.82 12.19
N GLU A 46 14.09 -12.81 12.03
CA GLU A 46 14.80 -13.09 10.77
C GLU A 46 13.81 -13.42 9.65
N HIS A 47 12.84 -14.30 9.91
CA HIS A 47 11.78 -14.62 8.95
C HIS A 47 10.98 -13.37 8.55
N ALA A 48 10.56 -12.57 9.54
CA ALA A 48 9.84 -11.33 9.28
C ALA A 48 10.64 -10.34 8.44
N HIS A 49 11.95 -10.17 8.71
CA HIS A 49 12.80 -9.29 7.92
C HIS A 49 12.98 -9.79 6.49
N HIS A 50 13.28 -11.07 6.30
CA HIS A 50 13.53 -11.65 4.98
C HIS A 50 12.28 -11.61 4.09
N SER A 51 11.11 -11.93 4.65
CA SER A 51 9.85 -11.93 3.89
C SER A 51 9.38 -10.53 3.45
N LEU A 52 9.76 -9.47 4.17
CA LEU A 52 9.16 -8.14 4.00
C LEU A 52 10.12 -7.06 3.53
N SER A 53 11.44 -7.28 3.65
CA SER A 53 12.45 -6.32 3.16
C SER A 53 12.27 -5.96 1.67
N PRO A 54 11.98 -6.89 0.74
CA PRO A 54 11.84 -6.55 -0.68
C PRO A 54 10.60 -5.71 -1.02
N VAL A 55 9.56 -5.75 -0.17
CA VAL A 55 8.27 -5.10 -0.45
C VAL A 55 8.13 -3.75 0.25
N TRP A 56 8.93 -3.46 1.28
CA TRP A 56 8.87 -2.20 2.02
C TRP A 56 8.99 -0.96 1.13
N GLU A 57 9.99 -0.93 0.24
CA GLU A 57 10.22 0.20 -0.66
C GLU A 57 9.03 0.38 -1.63
N ALA A 58 8.54 -0.73 -2.19
CA ALA A 58 7.39 -0.74 -3.09
C ALA A 58 6.10 -0.26 -2.41
N ASN A 59 5.94 -0.55 -1.12
CA ASN A 59 4.74 -0.17 -0.37
C ASN A 59 4.58 1.35 -0.23
N HIS A 60 5.67 2.10 -0.06
CA HIS A 60 5.61 3.56 0.14
C HIS A 60 5.20 4.32 -1.12
N VAL A 61 5.37 3.72 -2.30
CA VAL A 61 4.89 4.28 -3.57
C VAL A 61 3.39 4.55 -3.52
N TRP A 62 2.60 3.67 -2.89
CA TRP A 62 1.15 3.85 -2.76
C TRP A 62 0.78 5.07 -1.92
N LEU A 63 1.52 5.33 -0.83
CA LEU A 63 1.27 6.51 0.00
C LEU A 63 1.58 7.80 -0.77
N ILE A 64 2.72 7.87 -1.45
CA ILE A 64 3.09 9.04 -2.27
C ILE A 64 2.09 9.24 -3.42
N PHE A 65 1.65 8.15 -4.05
CA PHE A 65 0.60 8.18 -5.06
C PHE A 65 -0.70 8.78 -4.51
N VAL A 66 -1.19 8.29 -3.37
CA VAL A 66 -2.39 8.82 -2.69
C VAL A 66 -2.25 10.30 -2.41
N LEU A 67 -1.14 10.73 -1.81
CA LEU A 67 -0.92 12.14 -1.46
C LEU A 67 -0.88 13.03 -2.71
N THR A 68 -0.17 12.60 -3.74
CA THR A 68 -0.03 13.37 -4.99
C THR A 68 -1.36 13.51 -5.72
N VAL A 69 -2.08 12.39 -5.92
CA VAL A 69 -3.38 12.40 -6.60
C VAL A 69 -4.40 13.20 -5.78
N PHE A 70 -4.44 13.03 -4.46
CA PHE A 70 -5.40 13.73 -3.61
C PHE A 70 -5.13 15.24 -3.56
N TRP A 71 -3.87 15.64 -3.45
CA TRP A 71 -3.46 17.05 -3.50
C TRP A 71 -3.80 17.71 -4.84
N THR A 72 -3.50 17.04 -5.96
CA THR A 72 -3.77 17.58 -7.30
C THR A 72 -5.26 17.61 -7.62
N ALA A 73 -6.02 16.58 -7.25
CA ALA A 73 -7.45 16.49 -7.56
C ALA A 73 -8.33 17.31 -6.63
N TYR A 74 -7.99 17.40 -5.33
CA TYR A 74 -8.85 17.99 -4.30
C TYR A 74 -8.06 18.93 -3.36
N PRO A 75 -7.45 20.01 -3.89
CA PRO A 75 -6.49 20.83 -3.15
C PRO A 75 -7.08 21.45 -1.87
N THR A 76 -8.33 21.91 -1.89
CA THR A 76 -9.00 22.49 -0.72
C THR A 76 -9.19 21.46 0.40
N ALA A 77 -9.58 20.24 0.04
CA ALA A 77 -9.73 19.15 1.01
C ALA A 77 -8.37 18.71 1.55
N PHE A 78 -7.38 18.56 0.67
CA PHE A 78 -6.00 18.22 1.05
C PHE A 78 -5.41 19.25 2.01
N GLY A 79 -5.50 20.55 1.71
CA GLY A 79 -4.97 21.62 2.56
C GLY A 79 -5.61 21.65 3.94
N SER A 80 -6.93 21.48 4.00
CA SER A 80 -7.67 21.39 5.27
C SER A 80 -7.20 20.19 6.10
N ILE A 81 -7.12 18.99 5.50
CA ILE A 81 -6.65 17.77 6.16
C ILE A 81 -5.20 17.89 6.62
N ALA A 82 -4.30 18.30 5.73
CA ALA A 82 -2.87 18.35 6.00
C ALA A 82 -2.53 19.38 7.10
N SER A 83 -3.22 20.52 7.12
CA SER A 83 -2.98 21.56 8.11
C SER A 83 -3.61 21.24 9.47
N THR A 84 -4.83 20.68 9.52
CA THR A 84 -5.47 20.30 10.78
C THR A 84 -4.83 19.07 11.42
N LEU A 85 -4.44 18.07 10.62
CA LEU A 85 -3.89 16.81 11.11
C LEU A 85 -2.35 16.77 11.04
N ALA A 86 -1.71 17.93 10.95
CA ALA A 86 -0.27 18.06 10.74
C ALA A 86 0.54 17.27 11.76
N VAL A 87 0.18 17.32 13.05
CA VAL A 87 0.90 16.59 14.12
C VAL A 87 0.82 15.08 13.91
N ALA A 88 -0.37 14.53 13.65
CA ALA A 88 -0.54 13.10 13.40
C ALA A 88 0.24 12.65 12.15
N LEU A 89 0.15 13.42 11.06
CA LEU A 89 0.86 13.12 9.82
C LEU A 89 2.39 13.22 10.00
N PHE A 90 2.86 14.19 10.78
CA PHE A 90 4.29 14.34 11.08
C PHE A 90 4.82 13.17 11.92
N ILE A 91 4.05 12.71 12.91
CA ILE A 91 4.36 11.50 13.69
C ILE A 91 4.46 10.28 12.75
N ALA A 92 3.53 10.14 11.80
CA ALA A 92 3.55 9.05 10.83
C ALA A 92 4.82 9.10 9.95
N VAL A 93 5.20 10.30 9.47
CA VAL A 93 6.40 10.54 8.66
C VAL A 93 7.67 10.22 9.44
N ILE A 94 7.80 10.67 10.70
CA ILE A 94 8.93 10.32 11.56
C ILE A 94 9.04 8.81 11.71
N GLY A 95 7.92 8.12 11.93
CA GLY A 95 7.92 6.66 11.99
C GLY A 95 8.41 6.03 10.69
N ILE A 96 7.97 6.49 9.52
CA ILE A 96 8.44 6.00 8.22
C ILE A 96 9.96 6.21 8.06
N ILE A 97 10.47 7.40 8.43
CA ILE A 97 11.90 7.72 8.39
C ILE A 97 12.70 6.77 9.28
N PHE A 98 12.25 6.57 10.52
CA PHE A 98 12.92 5.66 11.45
C PHE A 98 12.89 4.20 10.98
N ARG A 99 11.84 3.75 10.30
CA ARG A 99 11.81 2.41 9.68
C ARG A 99 12.83 2.28 8.55
N GLY A 100 12.89 3.26 7.64
CA GLY A 100 13.86 3.27 6.55
C GLY A 100 15.30 3.31 7.07
N ALA A 101 15.57 4.16 8.07
CA ALA A 101 16.86 4.22 8.74
C ALA A 101 17.21 2.90 9.44
N ALA A 102 16.26 2.27 10.13
CA ALA A 102 16.48 0.99 10.79
C ALA A 102 16.83 -0.13 9.79
N TYR A 103 16.17 -0.18 8.62
CA TYR A 103 16.54 -1.13 7.55
C TYR A 103 17.97 -0.89 7.05
N ALA A 104 18.33 0.36 6.76
CA ALA A 104 19.66 0.71 6.25
C ALA A 104 20.78 0.43 7.26
N PHE A 105 20.53 0.71 8.55
CA PHE A 105 21.53 0.50 9.59
C PHE A 105 21.61 -0.95 10.09
N ARG A 106 20.57 -1.77 9.86
CA ARG A 106 20.56 -3.17 10.31
C ARG A 106 21.68 -3.99 9.70
N SER A 107 22.00 -3.78 8.42
CA SER A 107 23.09 -4.50 7.73
C SER A 107 24.49 -4.09 8.21
N GLY A 108 24.63 -2.92 8.84
CA GLY A 108 25.90 -2.42 9.38
C GLY A 108 26.07 -2.66 10.89
N ALA A 109 25.05 -3.19 11.57
CA ALA A 109 25.09 -3.41 13.00
C ALA A 109 26.12 -4.50 13.35
N SER A 110 27.14 -4.13 14.13
CA SER A 110 28.26 -5.02 14.45
C SER A 110 28.14 -5.61 15.86
N SER A 111 27.41 -4.94 16.76
CA SER A 111 27.18 -5.43 18.13
C SER A 111 25.74 -5.91 18.36
N PRO A 112 25.52 -6.88 19.28
CA PRO A 112 24.18 -7.30 19.69
C PRO A 112 23.35 -6.16 20.29
N ARG A 113 24.01 -5.18 20.93
CA ARG A 113 23.36 -4.00 21.51
C ARG A 113 22.84 -3.05 20.43
N GLU A 114 23.64 -2.75 19.42
CA GLU A 114 23.22 -1.95 18.24
C GLU A 114 22.04 -2.62 17.54
N SER A 115 22.16 -3.92 17.28
CA SER A 115 21.10 -4.73 16.68
C SER A 115 19.78 -4.61 17.47
N SER A 116 19.85 -4.75 18.80
CA SER A 116 18.66 -4.63 19.66
C SER A 116 18.04 -3.23 19.66
N VAL A 117 18.85 -2.16 19.61
CA VAL A 117 18.36 -0.78 19.55
C VAL A 117 17.67 -0.53 18.21
N ILE A 118 18.28 -0.95 17.10
CA ILE A 118 17.72 -0.83 15.75
C ILE A 118 16.38 -1.59 15.66
N ASP A 119 16.31 -2.83 16.17
CA ASP A 119 15.08 -3.62 16.18
C ASP A 119 13.97 -2.96 17.00
N THR A 120 14.33 -2.31 18.10
CA THR A 120 13.37 -1.59 18.96
C THR A 120 12.83 -0.36 18.26
N ILE A 121 13.70 0.43 17.62
CA ILE A 121 13.30 1.61 16.83
C ILE A 121 12.38 1.18 15.68
N PHE A 122 12.77 0.13 14.95
CA PHE A 122 11.96 -0.45 13.88
C PHE A 122 10.57 -0.88 14.37
N SER A 123 10.52 -1.58 15.51
CA SER A 123 9.28 -2.08 16.08
C SER A 123 8.35 -0.96 16.55
N LEU A 124 8.89 0.04 17.28
CA LEU A 124 8.12 1.16 17.80
C LEU A 124 7.56 2.04 16.66
N SER A 125 8.40 2.35 15.68
CA SER A 125 7.96 3.10 14.50
C SER A 125 6.92 2.33 13.68
N SER A 126 7.01 1.00 13.65
CA SER A 126 6.01 0.15 12.98
C SER A 126 4.64 0.11 13.66
N ILE A 127 4.55 0.52 14.93
CA ILE A 127 3.29 0.71 15.65
C ILE A 127 2.82 2.16 15.53
N LEU A 128 3.74 3.10 15.71
CA LEU A 128 3.45 4.53 15.75
C LEU A 128 2.89 5.05 14.42
N THR A 129 3.45 4.62 13.29
CA THR A 129 2.99 5.06 11.96
C THR A 129 1.55 4.67 11.67
N PRO A 130 1.14 3.38 11.70
CA PRO A 130 -0.24 3.00 11.43
C PRO A 130 -1.20 3.56 12.49
N PHE A 131 -0.78 3.68 13.76
CA PHE A 131 -1.58 4.35 14.78
C PHE A 131 -1.89 5.80 14.41
N ALA A 132 -0.86 6.59 14.06
CA ALA A 132 -1.02 8.00 13.74
C ALA A 132 -1.84 8.21 12.46
N LEU A 133 -1.63 7.39 11.43
CA LEU A 133 -2.45 7.41 10.21
C LEU A 133 -3.90 7.01 10.49
N GLY A 134 -4.14 5.98 11.29
CA GLY A 134 -5.49 5.57 11.69
C GLY A 134 -6.19 6.64 12.52
N ALA A 135 -5.48 7.29 13.46
CA ALA A 135 -6.02 8.37 14.26
C ALA A 135 -6.38 9.61 13.43
N ALA A 136 -5.56 9.93 12.42
CA ALA A 136 -5.88 10.95 11.42
C ALA A 136 -7.16 10.62 10.64
N VAL A 137 -7.30 9.37 10.16
CA VAL A 137 -8.54 8.91 9.50
C VAL A 137 -9.75 9.01 10.43
N GLY A 138 -9.59 8.70 11.72
CA GLY A 138 -10.66 8.86 12.70
C GLY A 138 -11.08 10.32 12.92
N GLY A 139 -10.15 11.27 12.81
CA GLY A 139 -10.46 12.70 12.87
C GLY A 139 -11.32 13.13 11.67
N ILE A 140 -10.97 12.63 10.48
CA ILE A 140 -11.76 12.84 9.26
C ILE A 140 -13.15 12.20 9.39
N ALA A 141 -13.20 10.94 9.84
CA ALA A 141 -14.44 10.19 10.00
C ALA A 141 -15.42 10.88 10.96
N THR A 142 -14.91 11.53 12.00
CA THR A 142 -15.70 12.18 13.04
C THR A 142 -15.97 13.66 12.78
N ASN A 143 -15.74 14.14 11.56
CA ASN A 143 -16.01 15.53 11.16
C ASN A 143 -15.21 16.58 11.95
N ARG A 144 -14.05 16.20 12.51
CA ARG A 144 -13.19 17.11 13.29
C ARG A 144 -12.18 17.89 12.42
N VAL A 145 -12.26 17.73 11.10
CA VAL A 145 -11.48 18.50 10.14
C VAL A 145 -12.39 19.53 9.46
N PRO A 146 -12.41 20.79 9.91
CA PRO A 146 -13.17 21.85 9.26
C PRO A 146 -12.53 22.21 7.91
N VAL A 147 -13.35 22.76 7.00
CA VAL A 147 -12.88 23.24 5.71
C VAL A 147 -12.15 24.56 5.92
N GLY A 148 -10.91 24.64 5.43
CA GLY A 148 -10.04 25.80 5.58
C GLY A 148 -8.68 25.41 6.13
N ASN A 149 -7.65 26.14 5.71
CA ASN A 149 -6.30 25.90 6.19
C ASN A 149 -6.17 26.33 7.65
N ALA A 150 -5.56 25.48 8.48
CA ALA A 150 -5.32 25.70 9.91
C ALA A 150 -6.60 26.07 10.71
N SER A 151 -7.77 25.62 10.24
CA SER A 151 -9.06 25.95 10.86
C SER A 151 -9.47 25.00 11.99
N GLY A 152 -8.81 23.83 12.08
CA GLY A 152 -9.03 22.84 13.14
C GLY A 152 -7.88 22.80 14.13
N ASP A 153 -8.14 22.25 15.32
CA ASP A 153 -7.13 22.13 16.38
C ASP A 153 -6.12 21.01 16.10
N LEU A 154 -4.84 21.26 16.37
CA LEU A 154 -3.74 20.36 16.00
C LEU A 154 -3.69 19.04 16.79
N PHE A 155 -4.36 18.96 17.95
CA PHE A 155 -4.28 17.81 18.86
C PHE A 155 -5.64 17.11 18.99
N SER A 156 -6.68 17.82 19.41
CA SER A 156 -8.02 17.25 19.64
C SER A 156 -8.68 16.69 18.38
N SER A 157 -8.29 17.20 17.19
CA SER A 157 -8.80 16.69 15.91
C SER A 157 -8.42 15.23 15.65
N TRP A 158 -7.35 14.70 16.26
CA TRP A 158 -6.94 13.30 16.13
C TRP A 158 -6.71 12.57 17.47
N LEU A 159 -6.78 13.27 18.60
CA LEU A 159 -6.73 12.70 19.95
C LEU A 159 -8.11 12.69 20.62
N ASN A 160 -9.06 12.02 19.98
CA ASN A 160 -10.40 11.76 20.53
C ASN A 160 -10.65 10.25 20.61
N GLY A 161 -11.70 9.83 21.32
CA GLY A 161 -11.99 8.42 21.56
C GLY A 161 -12.07 7.58 20.28
N THR A 162 -12.76 8.07 19.25
CA THR A 162 -12.89 7.40 17.96
C THR A 162 -11.59 7.37 17.18
N SER A 163 -10.82 8.46 17.16
CA SER A 163 -9.50 8.49 16.51
C SER A 163 -8.52 7.52 17.17
N ILE A 164 -8.44 7.50 18.50
CA ILE A 164 -7.58 6.56 19.22
C ILE A 164 -8.01 5.13 18.91
N PHE A 165 -9.32 4.87 18.90
CA PHE A 165 -9.87 3.56 18.55
C PHE A 165 -9.49 3.12 17.13
N ILE A 166 -9.64 3.98 16.13
CA ILE A 166 -9.29 3.68 14.74
C ILE A 166 -7.76 3.52 14.58
N GLY A 167 -6.96 4.31 15.31
CA GLY A 167 -5.51 4.13 15.39
C GLY A 167 -5.13 2.75 15.93
N ILE A 168 -5.76 2.30 17.02
CA ILE A 168 -5.55 0.95 17.57
C ILE A 168 -6.00 -0.11 16.56
N LEU A 169 -7.18 0.06 15.95
CA LEU A 169 -7.68 -0.85 14.93
C LEU A 169 -6.70 -0.98 13.75
N ALA A 170 -6.08 0.12 13.31
CA ALA A 170 -5.08 0.10 12.25
C ALA A 170 -3.83 -0.71 12.63
N VAL A 171 -3.34 -0.59 13.87
CA VAL A 171 -2.21 -1.37 14.39
C VAL A 171 -2.57 -2.86 14.45
N ILE A 172 -3.71 -3.22 15.02
CA ILE A 172 -4.12 -4.62 15.19
C ILE A 172 -4.45 -5.26 13.83
N SER A 173 -5.08 -4.52 12.92
CA SER A 173 -5.31 -4.98 11.53
C SER A 173 -4.00 -5.23 10.79
N SER A 174 -3.00 -4.36 11.00
CA SER A 174 -1.64 -4.55 10.47
C SER A 174 -1.01 -5.83 11.03
N ALA A 175 -1.08 -6.06 12.34
CA ALA A 175 -0.61 -7.28 12.99
C ALA A 175 -1.32 -8.54 12.45
N TYR A 176 -2.63 -8.48 12.23
CA TYR A 176 -3.41 -9.55 11.60
C TYR A 176 -2.94 -9.85 10.17
N LEU A 177 -2.83 -8.83 9.30
CA LEU A 177 -2.33 -8.97 7.94
C LEU A 177 -0.94 -9.60 7.91
N ALA A 178 -0.03 -9.11 8.76
CA ALA A 178 1.32 -9.62 8.88
C ALA A 178 1.34 -11.09 9.29
N ALA A 179 0.53 -11.49 10.28
CA ALA A 179 0.49 -12.87 10.73
C ALA A 179 -0.01 -13.84 9.64
N VAL A 180 -1.05 -13.45 8.89
CA VAL A 180 -1.54 -14.24 7.74
C VAL A 180 -0.46 -14.34 6.66
N TYR A 181 0.18 -13.22 6.35
CA TYR A 181 1.22 -13.17 5.31
C TYR A 181 2.44 -14.00 5.67
N LEU A 182 2.95 -13.87 6.91
CA LEU A 182 4.12 -14.61 7.40
C LEU A 182 3.84 -16.10 7.61
N ALA A 183 2.60 -16.48 7.98
CA ALA A 183 2.21 -17.89 8.05
C ALA A 183 2.24 -18.57 6.68
N ALA A 184 1.74 -17.89 5.65
CA ALA A 184 1.78 -18.37 4.28
C ALA A 184 3.21 -18.46 3.73
N ASP A 185 4.09 -17.51 4.11
CA ASP A 185 5.49 -17.53 3.69
C ASP A 185 6.26 -18.66 4.35
N ALA A 186 6.10 -18.83 5.67
CA ALA A 186 6.68 -19.94 6.41
C ALA A 186 6.19 -21.31 5.90
N ALA A 187 4.92 -21.40 5.47
CA ALA A 187 4.38 -22.61 4.84
C ALA A 187 5.03 -22.89 3.47
N ARG A 188 5.28 -21.84 2.67
CA ARG A 188 5.96 -21.94 1.37
C ARG A 188 7.42 -22.39 1.52
N ASP A 189 8.08 -21.92 2.56
CA ASP A 189 9.48 -22.26 2.87
C ASP A 189 9.64 -23.60 3.63
N GLY A 190 8.55 -24.30 3.93
CA GLY A 190 8.58 -25.58 4.66
C GLY A 190 8.90 -25.45 6.16
N GLN A 191 8.86 -24.24 6.72
CA GLN A 191 9.23 -23.97 8.12
C GLN A 191 8.06 -24.21 9.08
N GLN A 192 7.76 -25.49 9.37
CA GLN A 192 6.57 -25.90 10.14
C GLN A 192 6.43 -25.21 11.51
N ALA A 193 7.54 -25.01 12.22
CA ALA A 193 7.51 -24.36 13.54
C ALA A 193 7.08 -22.89 13.44
N LEU A 194 7.61 -22.13 12.48
CA LEU A 194 7.23 -20.73 12.25
C LEU A 194 5.81 -20.62 11.69
N GLN A 195 5.45 -21.52 10.77
CA GLN A 195 4.10 -21.63 10.24
C GLN A 195 3.07 -21.78 11.36
N GLN A 196 3.28 -22.71 12.31
CA GLN A 196 2.37 -22.92 13.42
C GLN A 196 2.32 -21.69 14.35
N ALA A 197 3.46 -21.07 14.61
CA ALA A 197 3.54 -19.88 15.46
C ALA A 197 2.78 -18.69 14.85
N PHE A 198 2.94 -18.42 13.55
CA PHE A 198 2.21 -17.37 12.85
C PHE A 198 0.73 -17.72 12.59
N ARG A 199 0.38 -19.01 12.45
CA ARG A 199 -1.03 -19.44 12.40
C ARG A 199 -1.79 -19.04 13.67
N LEU A 200 -1.22 -19.31 14.84
CA LEU A 200 -1.86 -18.95 16.11
C LEU A 200 -1.99 -17.42 16.27
N ARG A 201 -0.94 -16.68 15.87
CA ARG A 201 -0.97 -15.21 15.83
C ARG A 201 -2.03 -14.68 14.86
N ALA A 202 -2.19 -15.29 13.70
CA ALA A 202 -3.20 -14.89 12.70
C ALA A 202 -4.62 -15.12 13.21
N LEU A 203 -4.89 -16.28 13.85
CA LEU A 203 -6.18 -16.55 14.46
C LEU A 203 -6.47 -15.60 15.62
N GLY A 204 -5.52 -15.42 16.54
CA GLY A 204 -5.66 -14.52 17.68
C GLY A 204 -5.86 -13.06 17.25
N ALA A 205 -4.97 -12.53 16.42
CA ALA A 205 -5.06 -11.16 15.92
C ALA A 205 -6.30 -10.94 15.05
N GLY A 206 -6.72 -11.94 14.27
CA GLY A 206 -7.94 -11.84 13.47
C GLY A 206 -9.21 -11.82 14.34
N LEU A 207 -9.27 -12.60 15.41
CA LEU A 207 -10.36 -12.52 16.40
C LEU A 207 -10.39 -11.16 17.11
N VAL A 208 -9.24 -10.65 17.55
CA VAL A 208 -9.14 -9.33 18.18
C VAL A 208 -9.52 -8.23 17.19
N THR A 209 -9.04 -8.31 15.94
CA THR A 209 -9.40 -7.35 14.87
C THR A 209 -10.91 -7.37 14.62
N GLY A 210 -11.52 -8.56 14.53
CA GLY A 210 -12.96 -8.71 14.35
C GLY A 210 -13.76 -8.14 15.52
N ALA A 211 -13.34 -8.41 16.75
CA ALA A 211 -13.97 -7.87 17.96
C ALA A 211 -13.87 -6.34 18.01
N LEU A 212 -12.70 -5.78 17.67
CA LEU A 212 -12.52 -4.32 17.58
C LEU A 212 -13.30 -3.72 16.41
N ALA A 213 -13.39 -4.38 15.25
CA ALA A 213 -14.20 -3.88 14.14
C ALA A 213 -15.69 -3.78 14.53
N ILE A 214 -16.20 -4.79 15.25
CA ILE A 214 -17.57 -4.78 15.80
C ILE A 214 -17.70 -3.71 16.89
N GLY A 215 -16.74 -3.61 17.82
CA GLY A 215 -16.70 -2.57 18.84
C GLY A 215 -16.69 -1.16 18.25
N GLY A 216 -16.01 -0.98 17.12
CA GLY A 216 -15.92 0.27 16.39
C GLY A 216 -17.27 0.77 15.88
N ILE A 217 -18.19 -0.14 15.56
CA ILE A 217 -19.57 0.23 15.18
C ILE A 217 -20.25 0.96 16.35
N PHE A 218 -20.07 0.50 17.58
CA PHE A 218 -20.64 1.12 18.77
C PHE A 218 -19.93 2.44 19.14
N VAL A 219 -18.61 2.49 19.01
CA VAL A 219 -17.83 3.73 19.24
C VAL A 219 -18.27 4.82 18.25
N VAL A 220 -18.40 4.47 16.97
CA VAL A 220 -18.88 5.41 15.94
C VAL A 220 -20.33 5.81 16.18
N ASN A 221 -21.20 4.90 16.63
CA ASN A 221 -22.58 5.23 16.99
C ASN A 221 -22.66 6.26 18.12
N ALA A 222 -21.80 6.14 19.13
CA ALA A 222 -21.77 7.06 20.27
C ALA A 222 -21.24 8.46 19.91
N ASP A 223 -20.28 8.55 18.98
CA ASP A 223 -19.60 9.82 18.64
C ASP A 223 -20.20 10.52 17.40
N ASN A 224 -20.62 9.75 16.38
CA ASN A 224 -21.19 10.28 15.14
C ASN A 224 -22.32 9.39 14.61
N HIS A 225 -23.52 9.60 15.13
CA HIS A 225 -24.70 8.82 14.77
C HIS A 225 -25.03 8.86 13.27
N ALA A 226 -24.73 9.98 12.58
CA ALA A 226 -24.94 10.10 11.14
C ALA A 226 -23.99 9.17 10.35
N LEU A 227 -22.72 9.08 10.76
CA LEU A 227 -21.77 8.14 10.15
C LEU A 227 -22.19 6.69 10.41
N PHE A 228 -22.63 6.36 11.62
CA PHE A 228 -23.14 5.03 11.95
C PHE A 228 -24.33 4.64 11.06
N HIS A 229 -25.34 5.51 10.96
CA HIS A 229 -26.51 5.23 10.12
C HIS A 229 -26.11 5.03 8.64
N SER A 230 -25.18 5.84 8.14
CA SER A 230 -24.67 5.69 6.78
C SER A 230 -23.90 4.38 6.57
N LEU A 231 -23.11 3.94 7.54
CA LEU A 231 -22.43 2.63 7.52
C LEU A 231 -23.42 1.45 7.54
N MET A 232 -24.53 1.60 8.26
CA MET A 232 -25.55 0.55 8.42
C MET A 232 -26.60 0.53 7.30
N THR A 233 -26.46 1.36 6.26
CA THR A 233 -27.42 1.45 5.16
C THR A 233 -26.76 1.34 3.79
N GLY A 234 -27.55 0.91 2.80
CA GLY A 234 -27.16 0.90 1.38
C GLY A 234 -25.85 0.18 1.06
N ARG A 235 -24.99 0.85 0.28
CA ARG A 235 -23.75 0.28 -0.26
C ARG A 235 -22.64 0.12 0.78
N ALA A 236 -22.65 0.94 1.83
CA ALA A 236 -21.67 0.85 2.91
C ALA A 236 -21.91 -0.42 3.75
N LEU A 237 -23.17 -0.76 4.02
CA LEU A 237 -23.52 -2.02 4.70
C LEU A 237 -23.02 -3.24 3.91
N ALA A 238 -23.19 -3.23 2.58
CA ALA A 238 -22.68 -4.32 1.74
C ALA A 238 -21.16 -4.50 1.89
N ALA A 239 -20.39 -3.40 1.96
CA ALA A 239 -18.95 -3.46 2.19
C ALA A 239 -18.61 -3.97 3.60
N VAL A 240 -19.37 -3.59 4.63
CA VAL A 240 -19.22 -4.13 6.00
C VAL A 240 -19.49 -5.63 6.04
N VAL A 241 -20.54 -6.10 5.36
CA VAL A 241 -20.87 -7.53 5.25
C VAL A 241 -19.78 -8.28 4.50
N VAL A 242 -19.28 -7.75 3.38
CA VAL A 242 -18.15 -8.32 2.64
C VAL A 242 -16.92 -8.42 3.53
N SER A 243 -16.60 -7.38 4.29
CA SER A 243 -15.49 -7.40 5.25
C SER A 243 -15.66 -8.50 6.30
N PHE A 244 -16.85 -8.62 6.88
CA PHE A 244 -17.16 -9.62 7.90
C PHE A 244 -17.03 -11.05 7.34
N VAL A 245 -17.64 -11.32 6.19
CA VAL A 245 -17.59 -12.63 5.54
C VAL A 245 -16.16 -12.97 5.10
N ALA A 246 -15.43 -12.02 4.51
CA ALA A 246 -14.04 -12.23 4.11
C ALA A 246 -13.13 -12.49 5.34
N GLY A 247 -13.35 -11.79 6.44
CA GLY A 247 -12.64 -12.01 7.71
C GLY A 247 -12.89 -13.41 8.28
N LEU A 248 -14.15 -13.84 8.37
CA LEU A 248 -14.51 -15.18 8.83
C LEU A 248 -13.97 -16.27 7.90
N ALA A 249 -14.12 -16.10 6.58
CA ALA A 249 -13.57 -17.02 5.60
C ALA A 249 -12.04 -17.14 5.74
N THR A 250 -11.35 -16.03 6.00
CA THR A 250 -9.91 -16.04 6.23
C THR A 250 -9.54 -16.82 7.48
N LEU A 251 -10.24 -16.60 8.60
CA LEU A 251 -10.02 -17.35 9.83
C LEU A 251 -10.24 -18.86 9.63
N ALA A 252 -11.30 -19.23 8.90
CA ALA A 252 -11.57 -20.62 8.54
C ALA A 252 -10.47 -21.22 7.65
N LEU A 253 -9.97 -20.47 6.66
CA LEU A 253 -8.88 -20.89 5.79
C LEU A 253 -7.56 -21.06 6.56
N VAL A 254 -7.22 -20.12 7.46
CA VAL A 254 -6.05 -20.22 8.35
C VAL A 254 -6.18 -21.42 9.29
N TYR A 255 -7.38 -21.66 9.83
CA TYR A 255 -7.66 -22.81 10.66
C TYR A 255 -7.45 -24.13 9.89
N ALA A 256 -7.96 -24.20 8.66
CA ALA A 256 -7.82 -25.29 7.71
C ALA A 256 -6.43 -25.37 7.03
N ARG A 257 -5.46 -24.56 7.46
CA ARG A 257 -4.08 -24.52 6.94
C ARG A 257 -3.97 -24.19 5.43
N ARG A 258 -4.95 -23.47 4.87
CA ARG A 258 -4.94 -22.97 3.48
C ARG A 258 -4.51 -21.50 3.43
N TYR A 259 -3.21 -21.26 3.51
CA TYR A 259 -2.67 -19.91 3.77
C TYR A 259 -2.63 -18.97 2.56
N GLU A 260 -2.40 -19.46 1.35
CA GLU A 260 -2.45 -18.63 0.14
C GLU A 260 -3.82 -17.95 -0.07
N PRO A 261 -4.94 -18.70 -0.13
CA PRO A 261 -6.26 -18.06 -0.26
C PRO A 261 -6.61 -17.19 0.96
N ALA A 262 -6.08 -17.50 2.15
CA ALA A 262 -6.25 -16.68 3.34
C ALA A 262 -5.61 -15.27 3.17
N ARG A 263 -4.49 -15.13 2.44
CA ARG A 263 -3.89 -13.81 2.16
C ARG A 263 -4.85 -12.91 1.40
N TYR A 264 -5.51 -13.44 0.36
CA TYR A 264 -6.48 -12.67 -0.43
C TYR A 264 -7.74 -12.33 0.37
N GLY A 265 -8.21 -13.27 1.21
CA GLY A 265 -9.33 -13.01 2.12
C GLY A 265 -9.02 -11.91 3.13
N ALA A 266 -7.82 -11.92 3.74
CA ALA A 266 -7.39 -10.90 4.68
C ALA A 266 -7.32 -9.52 4.01
N ALA A 267 -6.71 -9.46 2.82
CA ALA A 267 -6.62 -8.25 2.01
C ALA A 267 -8.01 -7.70 1.66
N LEU A 268 -8.92 -8.58 1.22
CA LEU A 268 -10.30 -8.20 0.90
C LEU A 268 -11.05 -7.67 2.11
N ALA A 269 -10.89 -8.30 3.27
CA ALA A 269 -11.54 -7.86 4.51
C ALA A 269 -11.14 -6.42 4.85
N VAL A 270 -9.83 -6.14 4.91
CA VAL A 270 -9.32 -4.80 5.24
C VAL A 270 -9.68 -3.76 4.17
N ALA A 271 -9.56 -4.12 2.88
CA ALA A 271 -9.95 -3.23 1.78
C ALA A 271 -11.45 -2.90 1.81
N ALA A 272 -12.29 -3.86 2.19
CA ALA A 272 -13.74 -3.67 2.30
C ALA A 272 -14.11 -2.74 3.47
N VAL A 273 -13.37 -2.74 4.59
CA VAL A 273 -13.53 -1.73 5.67
C VAL A 273 -13.30 -0.31 5.13
N ILE A 274 -12.20 -0.11 4.40
CA ILE A 274 -11.86 1.19 3.81
C ILE A 274 -12.92 1.62 2.79
N ALA A 275 -13.37 0.69 1.94
CA ALA A 275 -14.43 0.94 0.97
C ALA A 275 -15.76 1.28 1.66
N GLY A 276 -16.13 0.58 2.74
CA GLY A 276 -17.34 0.84 3.51
C GLY A 276 -17.34 2.24 4.13
N TRP A 277 -16.21 2.64 4.73
CA TRP A 277 -16.04 4.01 5.21
C TRP A 277 -16.19 5.04 4.08
N ALA A 278 -15.51 4.86 2.96
CA ALA A 278 -15.60 5.80 1.84
C ALA A 278 -17.02 5.90 1.26
N LEU A 279 -17.70 4.77 1.11
CA LEU A 279 -19.08 4.71 0.62
C LEU A 279 -20.06 5.37 1.59
N SER A 280 -19.83 5.26 2.91
CA SER A 280 -20.66 5.92 3.93
C SER A 280 -20.55 7.45 3.91
N ARG A 281 -19.46 7.97 3.36
CA ARG A 281 -19.19 9.42 3.29
C ARG A 281 -19.65 10.03 1.97
N TRP A 282 -19.84 9.23 0.93
CA TRP A 282 -20.18 9.71 -0.40
C TRP A 282 -21.46 10.57 -0.41
N PRO A 283 -21.48 11.76 -1.05
CA PRO A 283 -20.43 12.41 -1.85
C PRO A 283 -19.60 13.47 -1.09
N THR A 284 -19.60 13.43 0.23
CA THR A 284 -18.97 14.43 1.12
C THR A 284 -17.57 13.99 1.52
N ILE A 285 -16.56 14.85 1.32
CA ILE A 285 -15.18 14.59 1.79
C ILE A 285 -15.04 15.11 3.23
N LEU A 286 -15.29 16.40 3.41
CA LEU A 286 -15.25 17.11 4.69
C LEU A 286 -16.63 17.73 4.99
N PRO A 287 -16.94 18.07 6.25
CA PRO A 287 -18.20 18.74 6.59
C PRO A 287 -18.44 19.97 5.71
N GLY A 288 -19.53 19.98 4.95
CA GLY A 288 -19.87 21.09 4.05
C GLY A 288 -19.06 21.15 2.73
N LEU A 289 -18.21 20.17 2.45
CA LEU A 289 -17.40 20.11 1.22
C LEU A 289 -17.58 18.76 0.50
N THR A 290 -18.28 18.82 -0.63
CA THR A 290 -18.49 17.67 -1.50
C THR A 290 -17.31 17.41 -2.43
N VAL A 291 -17.23 16.19 -2.97
CA VAL A 291 -16.26 15.81 -4.02
C VAL A 291 -16.29 16.78 -5.20
N TYR A 292 -17.48 17.24 -5.58
CA TYR A 292 -17.67 18.12 -6.74
C TYR A 292 -17.18 19.55 -6.46
N GLN A 293 -17.36 20.04 -5.23
CA GLN A 293 -16.90 21.36 -4.81
C GLN A 293 -15.39 21.38 -4.54
N ALA A 294 -14.84 20.28 -4.03
CA ALA A 294 -13.41 20.17 -3.75
C ALA A 294 -12.56 19.97 -5.02
N ALA A 295 -13.16 19.53 -6.11
CA ALA A 295 -12.45 19.13 -7.32
C ALA A 295 -11.72 20.30 -7.99
N ALA A 296 -10.50 20.04 -8.46
CA ALA A 296 -9.72 20.96 -9.26
C ALA A 296 -10.37 21.28 -10.63
N GLY A 297 -9.78 22.23 -11.35
CA GLY A 297 -10.22 22.62 -12.70
C GLY A 297 -10.23 21.44 -13.68
N HIS A 298 -11.10 21.54 -14.69
CA HIS A 298 -11.32 20.47 -15.69
C HIS A 298 -10.00 19.94 -16.29
N ASP A 299 -9.16 20.83 -16.80
CA ASP A 299 -7.90 20.47 -17.47
C ASP A 299 -6.94 19.73 -16.53
N THR A 300 -6.85 20.17 -15.27
CA THR A 300 -6.04 19.50 -14.24
C THR A 300 -6.51 18.07 -14.01
N LEU A 301 -7.82 17.85 -13.90
CA LEU A 301 -8.38 16.52 -13.68
C LEU A 301 -8.15 15.59 -14.89
N VAL A 302 -8.31 16.10 -16.12
CA VAL A 302 -8.06 15.32 -17.34
C VAL A 302 -6.60 14.88 -17.40
N TRP A 303 -5.66 15.80 -17.20
CA TRP A 303 -4.22 15.48 -17.23
C TRP A 303 -3.81 14.57 -16.08
N LEU A 304 -4.38 14.75 -14.88
CA LEU A 304 -4.14 13.87 -13.75
C LEU A 304 -4.58 12.43 -14.07
N ILE A 305 -5.81 12.25 -14.59
CA ILE A 305 -6.32 10.92 -14.95
C ILE A 305 -5.43 10.29 -16.04
N ALA A 306 -5.07 11.05 -17.07
CA ALA A 306 -4.17 10.57 -18.12
C ALA A 306 -2.80 10.13 -17.56
N ALA A 307 -2.22 10.92 -16.65
CA ALA A 307 -0.95 10.61 -16.01
C ALA A 307 -1.03 9.35 -15.14
N VAL A 308 -2.12 9.19 -14.36
CA VAL A 308 -2.35 7.98 -13.54
C VAL A 308 -2.48 6.74 -14.42
N LEU A 309 -3.24 6.82 -15.52
CA LEU A 309 -3.41 5.70 -16.45
C LEU A 309 -2.10 5.34 -17.17
N ALA A 310 -1.34 6.34 -17.61
CA ALA A 310 -0.02 6.14 -18.22
C ALA A 310 0.97 5.53 -17.23
N GLY A 311 1.02 6.03 -15.99
CA GLY A 311 1.83 5.47 -14.92
C GLY A 311 1.46 4.03 -14.60
N GLY A 312 0.16 3.72 -14.51
CA GLY A 312 -0.35 2.35 -14.32
C GLY A 312 0.06 1.41 -15.46
N ALA A 313 0.05 1.89 -16.71
CA ALA A 313 0.50 1.13 -17.87
C ALA A 313 2.01 0.79 -17.84
N ILE A 314 2.81 1.53 -17.07
CA ILE A 314 4.23 1.21 -16.81
C ILE A 314 4.37 0.30 -15.58
N LEU A 315 3.67 0.66 -14.49
CA LEU A 315 3.85 0.07 -13.17
C LEU A 315 3.35 -1.38 -13.08
N PHE A 316 2.13 -1.67 -13.55
CA PHE A 316 1.60 -3.03 -13.43
C PHE A 316 2.39 -4.06 -14.24
N PRO A 317 2.82 -3.76 -15.49
CA PRO A 317 3.66 -4.68 -16.22
C PRO A 317 5.04 -4.88 -15.59
N SER A 318 5.66 -3.83 -15.01
CA SER A 318 6.95 -3.95 -14.33
C SER A 318 6.87 -4.80 -13.05
N LEU A 319 5.82 -4.62 -12.23
CA LEU A 319 5.54 -5.47 -11.08
C LEU A 319 5.26 -6.92 -11.50
N GLY A 320 4.48 -7.12 -12.56
CA GLY A 320 4.23 -8.46 -13.11
C GLY A 320 5.51 -9.17 -13.54
N LEU A 321 6.44 -8.44 -14.16
CA LEU A 321 7.77 -8.96 -14.51
C LEU A 321 8.59 -9.30 -13.26
N LEU A 322 8.64 -8.39 -12.27
CA LEU A 322 9.35 -8.60 -11.01
C LEU A 322 8.86 -9.86 -10.30
N PHE A 323 7.55 -10.00 -10.10
CA PHE A 323 6.97 -11.17 -9.44
C PHE A 323 7.23 -12.45 -10.22
N ARG A 324 7.13 -12.41 -11.56
CA ARG A 324 7.44 -13.58 -12.40
C ARG A 324 8.89 -14.00 -12.25
N LEU A 325 9.83 -13.06 -12.25
CA LEU A 325 11.26 -13.35 -12.09
C LEU A 325 11.59 -13.87 -10.68
N ALA A 326 10.94 -13.32 -9.65
CA ALA A 326 11.09 -13.78 -8.27
C ALA A 326 10.54 -15.20 -8.07
N VAL A 327 9.33 -15.48 -8.60
CA VAL A 327 8.68 -16.80 -8.50
C VAL A 327 9.40 -17.86 -9.33
N THR A 328 9.96 -17.51 -10.48
CA THR A 328 10.71 -18.45 -11.33
C THR A 328 12.13 -18.74 -10.82
N GLY A 329 12.55 -18.16 -9.69
CA GLY A 329 13.88 -18.39 -9.10
C GLY A 329 15.05 -17.81 -9.91
N ARG A 330 14.75 -17.06 -10.99
CA ARG A 330 15.78 -16.51 -11.90
C ARG A 330 16.66 -15.46 -11.22
N PHE A 331 16.16 -14.75 -10.19
CA PHE A 331 16.98 -13.84 -9.39
C PHE A 331 18.07 -14.57 -8.59
N ARG A 332 17.73 -15.70 -7.95
CA ARG A 332 18.67 -16.52 -7.19
C ARG A 332 19.71 -17.20 -8.08
N ALA A 333 19.31 -17.55 -9.31
CA ALA A 333 20.22 -18.05 -10.34
C ALA A 333 21.17 -16.96 -10.86
N ALA A 334 20.73 -15.70 -10.96
CA ALA A 334 21.55 -14.57 -11.38
C ALA A 334 22.56 -14.13 -10.30
N GLU A 335 22.20 -14.16 -9.02
CA GLU A 335 23.11 -13.88 -7.90
C GLU A 335 24.25 -14.90 -7.77
N THR A 336 24.00 -16.14 -8.19
CA THR A 336 24.98 -17.23 -8.15
C THR A 336 25.77 -17.37 -9.46
N ALA A 337 25.42 -16.61 -10.50
CA ALA A 337 26.07 -16.68 -11.81
C ALA A 337 27.44 -15.99 -11.79
N THR A 338 28.46 -16.66 -12.35
CA THR A 338 29.78 -16.04 -12.50
C THR A 338 29.73 -14.86 -13.48
N PRO A 339 30.59 -13.82 -13.33
CA PRO A 339 30.62 -12.66 -14.22
C PRO A 339 30.75 -13.00 -15.72
N GLN A 340 31.38 -14.12 -16.05
CA GLN A 340 31.49 -14.63 -17.42
C GLN A 340 30.17 -15.23 -17.95
N GLN A 341 29.41 -15.93 -17.12
CA GLN A 341 28.09 -16.47 -17.49
C GLN A 341 27.08 -15.34 -17.70
N ALA A 342 27.03 -14.37 -16.80
CA ALA A 342 26.17 -13.19 -16.95
C ALA A 342 26.48 -12.39 -18.24
N ARG A 343 27.76 -12.21 -18.57
CA ARG A 343 28.19 -11.55 -19.83
C ARG A 343 27.82 -12.34 -21.09
N ARG A 344 27.75 -13.67 -21.03
CA ARG A 344 27.33 -14.51 -22.17
C ARG A 344 25.82 -14.44 -22.41
N GLU A 345 25.01 -14.48 -21.36
CA GLU A 345 23.56 -14.33 -21.47
C GLU A 345 23.16 -12.94 -21.99
N LEU A 346 23.78 -11.87 -21.48
CA LEU A 346 23.55 -10.50 -21.95
C LEU A 346 23.91 -10.30 -23.44
N ARG A 347 24.86 -11.06 -23.99
CA ARG A 347 25.24 -10.98 -25.42
C ARG A 347 24.20 -11.63 -26.36
N GLY A 348 23.38 -12.55 -25.87
CA GLY A 348 22.32 -13.22 -26.65
C GLY A 348 21.04 -12.40 -26.81
N VAL A 349 20.89 -11.33 -26.02
CA VAL A 349 19.67 -10.55 -25.92
C VAL A 349 19.76 -9.31 -26.83
N ARG A 350 19.31 -9.43 -28.09
CA ARG A 350 19.23 -8.29 -29.03
C ARG A 350 17.79 -7.88 -29.36
N PRO A 351 17.14 -6.97 -28.59
CA PRO A 351 15.91 -6.32 -29.01
C PRO A 351 16.23 -4.97 -29.67
N ARG A 352 17.05 -4.94 -30.73
CA ARG A 352 17.54 -3.67 -31.31
C ARG A 352 16.43 -2.84 -31.97
N LEU A 353 15.38 -3.46 -32.51
CA LEU A 353 14.32 -2.72 -33.21
C LEU A 353 13.31 -2.11 -32.23
N LEU A 354 12.74 -2.92 -31.32
CA LEU A 354 11.76 -2.46 -30.34
C LEU A 354 12.31 -1.39 -29.41
N ALA A 355 13.57 -1.53 -28.97
CA ALA A 355 14.23 -0.51 -28.15
C ALA A 355 14.45 0.82 -28.91
N ARG A 356 14.82 0.75 -30.20
CA ARG A 356 14.97 1.95 -31.06
C ARG A 356 13.62 2.60 -31.33
N SER A 357 12.58 1.81 -31.61
CA SER A 357 11.22 2.32 -31.80
C SER A 357 10.67 2.95 -30.52
N ALA A 358 10.96 2.36 -29.35
CA ALA A 358 10.62 2.97 -28.07
C ALA A 358 11.30 4.35 -27.91
N VAL A 359 12.61 4.44 -28.10
CA VAL A 359 13.35 5.71 -28.00
C VAL A 359 12.82 6.76 -29.01
N ALA A 360 12.49 6.36 -30.24
CA ALA A 360 11.89 7.25 -31.21
C ALA A 360 10.52 7.78 -30.75
N CYS A 361 9.66 6.90 -30.21
CA CYS A 361 8.38 7.28 -29.61
C CYS A 361 8.54 8.20 -28.39
N LEU A 362 9.60 8.06 -27.60
CA LEU A 362 9.92 8.96 -26.48
C LEU A 362 10.29 10.35 -26.98
N ILE A 363 11.20 10.44 -27.96
CA ILE A 363 11.66 11.71 -28.52
C ILE A 363 10.51 12.45 -29.20
N VAL A 364 9.72 11.75 -30.02
CA VAL A 364 8.56 12.32 -30.70
C VAL A 364 7.48 12.73 -29.69
N GLY A 365 7.19 11.87 -28.71
CA GLY A 365 6.21 12.17 -27.67
C GLY A 365 6.58 13.39 -26.84
N PHE A 366 7.84 13.46 -26.40
CA PHE A 366 8.34 14.58 -25.62
C PHE A 366 8.40 15.88 -26.44
N GLY A 367 8.86 15.82 -27.70
CA GLY A 367 8.92 16.98 -28.58
C GLY A 367 7.54 17.55 -28.90
N LEU A 368 6.56 16.70 -29.20
CA LEU A 368 5.19 17.13 -29.48
C LEU A 368 4.46 17.68 -28.25
N LEU A 369 4.88 17.31 -27.04
CA LEU A 369 4.29 17.83 -25.80
C LEU A 369 4.91 19.13 -25.31
N ASN A 370 6.16 19.44 -25.67
CA ASN A 370 6.87 20.62 -25.14
C ASN A 370 7.10 21.72 -26.18
N VAL A 371 7.11 21.39 -27.48
CA VAL A 371 7.49 22.33 -28.54
C VAL A 371 6.27 22.80 -29.36
N ALA A 372 5.18 22.03 -29.36
CA ALA A 372 4.04 22.30 -30.23
C ALA A 372 2.83 22.81 -29.43
N ASP A 373 2.42 24.07 -29.64
CA ASP A 373 1.24 24.66 -28.97
C ASP A 373 -0.11 24.10 -29.46
N ALA A 374 -0.10 23.29 -30.51
CA ALA A 374 -1.32 22.77 -31.12
C ALA A 374 -1.93 21.62 -30.30
N ARG A 375 -3.23 21.71 -30.00
CA ARG A 375 -3.97 20.69 -29.22
C ARG A 375 -3.89 19.27 -29.80
N TRP A 376 -3.82 19.13 -31.13
CA TRP A 376 -3.66 17.84 -31.79
C TRP A 376 -2.25 17.25 -31.59
N ALA A 377 -1.23 18.11 -31.49
CA ALA A 377 0.15 17.70 -31.27
C ALA A 377 0.33 17.14 -29.85
N HIS A 378 -0.30 17.75 -28.85
CA HIS A 378 -0.35 17.20 -27.49
C HIS A 378 -1.00 15.81 -27.45
N GLY A 379 -2.11 15.60 -28.18
CA GLY A 379 -2.75 14.28 -28.29
C GLY A 379 -1.84 13.21 -28.90
N LEU A 380 -1.17 13.52 -30.00
CA LEU A 380 -0.18 12.64 -30.63
C LEU A 380 1.06 12.42 -29.76
N GLY A 381 1.44 13.42 -28.97
CA GLY A 381 2.54 13.35 -28.02
C GLY A 381 2.26 12.36 -26.89
N VAL A 382 1.06 12.38 -26.31
CA VAL A 382 0.62 11.40 -25.30
C VAL A 382 0.59 9.99 -25.89
N VAL A 383 0.01 9.81 -27.09
CA VAL A 383 -0.04 8.51 -27.76
C VAL A 383 1.37 7.97 -28.04
N SER A 384 2.30 8.84 -28.42
CA SER A 384 3.70 8.47 -28.65
C SER A 384 4.41 8.07 -27.35
N LEU A 385 4.17 8.76 -26.23
CA LEU A 385 4.70 8.35 -24.93
C LEU A 385 4.12 7.01 -24.45
N LEU A 386 2.82 6.76 -24.66
CA LEU A 386 2.21 5.46 -24.38
C LEU A 386 2.81 4.36 -25.26
N ALA A 387 3.05 4.64 -26.54
CA ALA A 387 3.74 3.71 -27.44
C ALA A 387 5.19 3.44 -27.00
N PHE A 388 5.92 4.45 -26.50
CA PHE A 388 7.24 4.26 -25.89
C PHE A 388 7.19 3.28 -24.72
N VAL A 389 6.22 3.45 -23.81
CA VAL A 389 6.03 2.55 -22.66
C VAL A 389 5.79 1.12 -23.13
N VAL A 390 4.85 0.91 -24.05
CA VAL A 390 4.48 -0.43 -24.55
C VAL A 390 5.65 -1.08 -25.30
N LEU A 391 6.32 -0.34 -26.19
CA LEU A 391 7.44 -0.84 -26.98
C LEU A 391 8.68 -1.08 -26.11
N GLY A 392 8.97 -0.19 -25.16
CA GLY A 392 10.06 -0.32 -24.19
C GLY A 392 9.83 -1.54 -23.29
N PHE A 393 8.61 -1.72 -22.80
CA PHE A 393 8.25 -2.91 -22.02
C PHE A 393 8.41 -4.20 -22.83
N ARG A 394 7.89 -4.24 -24.07
CA ARG A 394 8.07 -5.41 -24.95
C ARG A 394 9.54 -5.68 -25.29
N ALA A 395 10.33 -4.62 -25.50
CA ALA A 395 11.76 -4.73 -25.77
C ALA A 395 12.51 -5.40 -24.61
N ILE A 396 12.15 -5.10 -23.36
CA ILE A 396 12.79 -5.66 -22.16
C ILE A 396 12.27 -7.07 -21.85
N VAL A 397 10.95 -7.30 -22.00
CA VAL A 397 10.31 -8.57 -21.63
C VAL A 397 10.61 -9.70 -22.62
N PHE A 398 10.48 -9.48 -23.93
CA PHE A 398 10.79 -10.54 -24.91
C PHE A 398 12.26 -10.91 -24.89
N SER A 399 13.11 -9.96 -24.56
CA SER A 399 14.54 -10.14 -24.46
C SER A 399 14.93 -10.94 -23.21
N ALA A 400 14.16 -10.82 -22.11
CA ALA A 400 14.30 -11.64 -20.91
C ALA A 400 13.68 -13.06 -21.02
N ILE A 401 12.71 -13.27 -21.93
CA ILE A 401 12.04 -14.56 -22.14
C ILE A 401 12.79 -15.44 -23.17
N GLY A 402 13.49 -14.85 -24.14
CA GLY A 402 14.09 -15.56 -25.28
C GLY A 402 15.45 -16.23 -25.08
N GLY A 403 15.92 -16.44 -23.84
CA GLY A 403 17.13 -17.26 -23.59
C GLY A 403 16.94 -18.69 -24.12
N PRO A 404 17.97 -19.31 -24.74
CA PRO A 404 17.79 -20.47 -25.60
C PRO A 404 17.15 -21.64 -24.85
N THR A 405 15.98 -22.07 -25.33
CA THR A 405 15.48 -23.42 -25.10
C THR A 405 16.50 -24.37 -25.74
N THR A 406 17.32 -25.02 -24.92
CA THR A 406 18.09 -26.19 -25.33
C THR A 406 17.10 -27.24 -25.84
N LYS A 407 16.97 -27.32 -27.18
CA LYS A 407 16.54 -28.56 -27.82
C LYS A 407 17.73 -29.52 -27.71
N SER A 408 17.40 -30.73 -27.26
CA SER A 408 18.25 -31.92 -27.09
C SER A 408 19.36 -32.06 -28.11
#